data_AF-A0A497MR96-F1
#
_entry.id   AF-A0A497MR96-F1
#
_cell.length_a   1.000
_cell.length_b   1.000
_cell.length_c   1.000
_cell.angle_alpha   90.00
_cell.angle_beta   90.00
_cell.angle_gamma   90.00
#
_symmetry.space_group_name_H-M   'P 1'
#
loop_
_entity.id
_entity.type
_entity.pdbx_description
1 polymer ?
#
loop_
_entity_poly.entity_id
_entity_poly.type
_entity_poly.pdbx_seq_one_letter_code
_entity_poly.pdbx_strand_id
1 'polypeptide(L)'
;MLKDRVAGAWFGRCIGCLIGKPVEGFDRELIQRYLKAAGEYPPGGYLPALDKAVEGLPSDFSESRRGMLRGSIECMPRDDDIDYTILNLHVLETHGFDFTTEDVGLEWLSHLPYKATYTAERAAYRNLVLGLKPPETAVYMNPYREWIGAQIRADLWGYVAPGLVEYAASMAYRDAVLSHVKNGVYGEMFIAATVSVAFVVDDVEEALKIGLTEIPRSSRLAEVVENTMKWSKADGCWGETWERVMEAYGRYHRVHVLNNAAIVVLSLMHGGGDFMKSVGISVMCGLDTDCNCATVGSILGALKGLKNIPDRLVKPLNDRVRSMVAGFDSSSITELAFRTLKLALKRLSA
;
A
#
# COMPACT_ATOMS: atom_id res chain seq x y z
N MET A 1 -6.25 -21.45 -8.79
CA MET A 1 -6.54 -20.62 -7.59
C MET A 1 -5.46 -19.56 -7.40
N LEU A 2 -4.20 -19.92 -7.16
CA LEU A 2 -3.11 -18.95 -6.94
C LEU A 2 -2.92 -17.90 -8.06
N LYS A 3 -2.97 -18.30 -9.35
CA LYS A 3 -2.90 -17.35 -10.48
C LYS A 3 -3.95 -16.23 -10.39
N ASP A 4 -5.17 -16.58 -10.00
CA ASP A 4 -6.28 -15.64 -9.90
C ASP A 4 -6.11 -14.69 -8.70
N ARG A 5 -5.61 -15.21 -7.58
CA ARG A 5 -5.26 -14.45 -6.37
C ARG A 5 -4.09 -13.49 -6.61
N VAL A 6 -3.03 -13.92 -7.31
CA VAL A 6 -1.89 -13.04 -7.63
C VAL A 6 -2.30 -11.91 -8.58
N ALA A 7 -3.11 -12.22 -9.60
CA ALA A 7 -3.70 -11.18 -10.45
C ALA A 7 -4.63 -10.25 -9.64
N GLY A 8 -5.43 -10.82 -8.74
CA GLY A 8 -6.29 -10.06 -7.83
C GLY A 8 -5.51 -9.09 -6.96
N ALA A 9 -4.38 -9.52 -6.40
CA ALA A 9 -3.54 -8.67 -5.56
C ALA A 9 -2.95 -7.48 -6.33
N TRP A 10 -2.39 -7.72 -7.53
CA TRP A 10 -1.86 -6.66 -8.40
C TRP A 10 -2.93 -5.67 -8.85
N PHE A 11 -4.06 -6.15 -9.37
CA PHE A 11 -5.16 -5.28 -9.78
C PHE A 11 -5.79 -4.58 -8.58
N GLY A 12 -5.97 -5.27 -7.46
CA GLY A 12 -6.50 -4.73 -6.22
C GLY A 12 -5.64 -3.57 -5.72
N ARG A 13 -4.32 -3.72 -5.73
CA ARG A 13 -3.36 -2.66 -5.40
C ARG A 13 -3.51 -1.43 -6.30
N CYS A 14 -3.52 -1.62 -7.62
CA CYS A 14 -3.72 -0.52 -8.58
C CYS A 14 -5.09 0.18 -8.41
N ILE A 15 -6.17 -0.59 -8.25
CA ILE A 15 -7.52 -0.05 -8.09
C ILE A 15 -7.63 0.75 -6.79
N GLY A 16 -7.14 0.19 -5.68
CA GLY A 16 -7.12 0.84 -4.39
C GLY A 16 -6.33 2.16 -4.44
N CYS A 17 -5.09 2.09 -4.93
CA CYS A 17 -4.24 3.26 -5.11
C CYS A 17 -4.95 4.36 -5.91
N LEU A 18 -5.48 4.05 -7.09
CA LEU A 18 -6.14 5.02 -7.96
C LEU A 18 -7.42 5.62 -7.34
N ILE A 19 -8.17 4.86 -6.55
CA ILE A 19 -9.36 5.39 -5.86
C ILE A 19 -8.94 6.39 -4.78
N GLY A 20 -7.86 6.12 -4.04
CA GLY A 20 -7.35 7.01 -2.99
C GLY A 20 -6.59 8.23 -3.51
N LYS A 21 -5.93 8.11 -4.65
CA LYS A 21 -4.97 9.09 -5.16
C LYS A 21 -5.49 10.52 -5.39
N PRO A 22 -6.71 10.75 -5.92
CA PRO A 22 -7.16 12.12 -6.21
C PRO A 22 -7.28 13.01 -4.97
N VAL A 23 -7.43 12.40 -3.79
CA VAL A 23 -7.61 13.10 -2.49
C VAL A 23 -6.44 12.88 -1.53
N GLU A 24 -5.31 12.41 -2.05
CA GLU A 24 -4.05 12.26 -1.30
C GLU A 24 -3.70 13.55 -0.55
N GLY A 25 -3.45 13.42 0.76
CA GLY A 25 -3.07 14.53 1.64
C GLY A 25 -4.22 15.45 2.07
N PHE A 26 -5.46 15.20 1.67
CA PHE A 26 -6.64 15.91 2.18
C PHE A 26 -7.02 15.41 3.59
N ASP A 27 -7.57 16.31 4.40
CA ASP A 27 -8.21 15.91 5.65
C ASP A 27 -9.58 15.26 5.41
N ARG A 28 -10.10 14.60 6.44
CA ARG A 28 -11.35 13.85 6.37
C ARG A 28 -12.53 14.75 6.02
N GLU A 29 -12.56 15.96 6.57
CA GLU A 29 -13.62 16.94 6.36
C GLU A 29 -13.67 17.41 4.89
N LEU A 30 -12.51 17.67 4.28
CA LEU A 30 -12.39 18.05 2.88
C LEU A 30 -12.79 16.88 1.96
N ILE A 31 -12.38 15.65 2.28
CA ILE A 31 -12.80 14.44 1.55
C ILE A 31 -14.32 14.28 1.64
N GLN A 32 -14.92 14.43 2.82
CA GLN A 32 -16.36 14.33 2.99
C GLN A 32 -17.11 15.42 2.22
N ARG A 33 -16.63 16.66 2.24
CA ARG A 33 -17.21 17.76 1.44
C ARG A 33 -17.16 17.46 -0.05
N TYR A 34 -16.00 17.02 -0.54
CA TYR A 34 -15.81 16.58 -1.92
C TYR A 34 -16.81 15.48 -2.33
N LEU A 35 -16.86 14.39 -1.56
CA LEU A 35 -17.71 13.24 -1.86
C LEU A 35 -19.20 13.59 -1.78
N LYS A 36 -19.63 14.41 -0.82
CA LYS A 36 -21.02 14.90 -0.73
C LYS A 36 -21.38 15.79 -1.93
N ALA A 37 -20.48 16.69 -2.34
CA ALA A 37 -20.70 17.52 -3.52
C ALA A 37 -20.81 16.68 -4.80
N ALA A 38 -20.06 15.57 -4.88
CA ALA A 38 -20.15 14.60 -5.97
C ALA A 38 -21.39 13.67 -5.90
N GLY A 39 -22.13 13.66 -4.79
CA GLY A 39 -23.22 12.70 -4.56
C GLY A 39 -22.76 11.26 -4.32
N GLU A 40 -21.50 11.07 -3.88
CA GLU A 40 -20.79 9.78 -3.80
C GLU A 40 -20.25 9.54 -2.37
N TYR A 41 -21.05 9.83 -1.35
CA TYR A 41 -20.71 9.55 0.05
C TYR A 41 -21.63 8.45 0.63
N PRO A 42 -21.13 7.22 0.88
CA PRO A 42 -19.75 6.74 0.71
C PRO A 42 -19.38 6.48 -0.77
N PRO A 43 -18.08 6.44 -1.12
CA PRO A 43 -17.65 6.29 -2.51
C PRO A 43 -17.89 4.86 -3.01
N GLY A 44 -18.50 4.75 -4.20
CA GLY A 44 -18.84 3.48 -4.83
C GLY A 44 -17.85 3.00 -5.91
N GLY A 45 -16.75 3.71 -6.16
CA GLY A 45 -15.77 3.40 -7.21
C GLY A 45 -14.77 4.55 -7.40
N TYR A 46 -14.22 4.67 -8.61
CA TYR A 46 -13.35 5.80 -8.97
C TYR A 46 -14.05 7.14 -8.76
N LEU A 47 -13.31 8.08 -8.18
CA LEU A 47 -13.81 9.39 -7.77
C LEU A 47 -14.07 10.27 -9.02
N PRO A 48 -15.20 10.99 -9.11
CA PRO A 48 -15.55 11.78 -10.30
C PRO A 48 -14.92 13.18 -10.33
N ALA A 49 -14.85 13.78 -11.51
CA ALA A 49 -14.69 15.23 -11.62
C ALA A 49 -15.90 15.96 -11.05
N LEU A 50 -15.68 17.20 -10.60
CA LEU A 50 -16.74 18.09 -10.12
C LEU A 50 -17.09 19.11 -11.20
N ASP A 51 -18.38 19.43 -11.30
CA ASP A 51 -18.92 20.48 -12.16
C ASP A 51 -19.00 21.85 -11.46
N LYS A 52 -18.80 21.87 -10.14
CA LYS A 52 -18.92 23.06 -9.29
C LYS A 52 -17.75 23.17 -8.32
N ALA A 53 -17.41 24.40 -7.96
CA ALA A 53 -16.42 24.67 -6.93
C ALA A 53 -16.92 24.17 -5.57
N VAL A 54 -16.01 23.59 -4.80
CA VAL A 54 -16.26 23.13 -3.42
C VAL A 54 -15.27 23.85 -2.52
N GLU A 55 -15.76 24.39 -1.42
CA GLU A 55 -14.93 25.12 -0.46
C GLU A 55 -13.76 24.27 0.05
N GLY A 56 -12.56 24.85 0.04
CA GLY A 56 -11.32 24.19 0.47
C GLY A 56 -10.64 23.33 -0.59
N LEU A 57 -11.33 22.98 -1.69
CA LEU A 57 -10.69 22.30 -2.82
C LEU A 57 -9.93 23.31 -3.70
N PRO A 58 -8.78 22.91 -4.29
CA PRO A 58 -8.12 23.69 -5.33
C PRO A 58 -9.08 23.99 -6.48
N SER A 59 -9.03 25.22 -7.02
CA SER A 59 -9.91 25.64 -8.13
C SER A 59 -9.72 24.80 -9.40
N ASP A 60 -8.52 24.25 -9.58
CA ASP A 60 -8.13 23.38 -10.68
C ASP A 60 -8.22 21.89 -10.31
N PHE A 61 -8.93 21.50 -9.24
CA PHE A 61 -8.96 20.11 -8.75
C PHE A 61 -9.23 19.09 -9.87
N SER A 62 -10.31 19.25 -10.64
CA SER A 62 -10.65 18.29 -11.69
C SER A 62 -9.69 18.31 -12.88
N GLU A 63 -9.04 19.44 -13.16
CA GLU A 63 -8.06 19.56 -14.23
C GLU A 63 -6.71 18.95 -13.83
N SER A 64 -6.20 19.31 -12.65
CA SER A 64 -4.94 18.82 -12.09
C SER A 64 -4.92 17.31 -11.83
N ARG A 65 -6.10 16.69 -11.63
CA ARG A 65 -6.26 15.23 -11.43
C ARG A 65 -6.88 14.52 -12.64
N ARG A 66 -6.91 15.17 -13.81
CA ARG A 66 -7.33 14.52 -15.06
C ARG A 66 -6.49 13.28 -15.31
N GLY A 67 -7.12 12.19 -15.75
CA GLY A 67 -6.46 10.88 -15.90
C GLY A 67 -6.62 9.97 -14.66
N MET A 68 -7.05 10.54 -13.53
CA MET A 68 -7.20 9.84 -12.25
C MET A 68 -8.66 9.82 -11.78
N LEU A 69 -9.52 10.61 -12.45
CA LEU A 69 -10.93 10.75 -12.14
C LEU A 69 -11.78 9.95 -13.12
N ARG A 70 -12.88 9.39 -12.62
CA ARG A 70 -13.85 8.58 -13.38
C ARG A 70 -14.21 9.26 -14.71
N GLY A 71 -14.18 8.49 -15.79
CA GLY A 71 -14.44 8.97 -17.15
C GLY A 71 -13.20 9.50 -17.89
N SER A 72 -12.07 9.70 -17.21
CA SER A 72 -10.79 10.10 -17.81
C SER A 72 -9.65 9.10 -17.60
N ILE A 73 -9.92 7.99 -16.91
CA ILE A 73 -8.92 6.96 -16.61
C ILE A 73 -8.65 6.12 -17.87
N GLU A 74 -7.38 6.07 -18.27
CA GLU A 74 -6.91 5.23 -19.39
C GLU A 74 -5.96 4.13 -18.93
N CYS A 75 -5.36 4.26 -17.74
CA CYS A 75 -4.46 3.30 -17.13
C CYS A 75 -4.36 3.58 -15.62
N MET A 76 -3.64 2.75 -14.87
CA MET A 76 -3.14 3.16 -13.57
C MET A 76 -2.08 4.28 -13.78
N PRO A 77 -2.34 5.54 -13.37
CA PRO A 77 -1.34 6.59 -13.44
C PRO A 77 -0.16 6.26 -12.52
N ARG A 78 0.96 6.94 -12.70
CA ARG A 78 2.16 6.66 -11.91
C ARG A 78 1.93 6.99 -10.45
N ASP A 79 2.40 6.09 -9.59
CA ASP A 79 2.41 6.22 -8.14
C ASP A 79 3.66 5.49 -7.58
N ASP A 80 4.30 6.02 -6.54
CA ASP A 80 5.43 5.37 -5.90
C ASP A 80 5.07 4.05 -5.20
N ASP A 81 3.83 3.90 -4.71
CA ASP A 81 3.29 2.62 -4.25
C ASP A 81 3.50 1.51 -5.29
N ILE A 82 3.24 1.82 -6.56
CA ILE A 82 3.35 0.84 -7.64
C ILE A 82 4.77 0.77 -8.18
N ASP A 83 5.52 1.88 -8.22
CA ASP A 83 6.93 1.88 -8.59
C ASP A 83 7.74 0.93 -7.71
N TYR A 84 7.59 1.02 -6.38
CA TYR A 84 8.31 0.12 -5.47
C TYR A 84 7.88 -1.34 -5.62
N THR A 85 6.59 -1.59 -5.90
CA THR A 85 6.13 -2.97 -6.15
C THR A 85 6.77 -3.57 -7.40
N ILE A 86 6.91 -2.77 -8.46
CA ILE A 86 7.59 -3.16 -9.71
C ILE A 86 9.09 -3.33 -9.48
N LEU A 87 9.72 -2.41 -8.75
CA LEU A 87 11.15 -2.47 -8.46
C LEU A 87 11.51 -3.69 -7.61
N ASN A 88 10.73 -3.99 -6.58
CA ASN A 88 10.98 -5.16 -5.73
C ASN A 88 10.85 -6.47 -6.55
N LEU A 89 10.02 -6.47 -7.62
CA LEU A 89 9.88 -7.62 -8.52
C LEU A 89 11.14 -7.76 -9.35
N HIS A 90 11.68 -6.64 -9.82
CA HIS A 90 12.96 -6.62 -10.49
C HIS A 90 14.11 -7.10 -9.58
N VAL A 91 14.17 -6.66 -8.31
CA VAL A 91 15.17 -7.11 -7.32
C VAL A 91 15.20 -8.64 -7.24
N LEU A 92 14.04 -9.28 -7.09
CA LEU A 92 13.96 -10.75 -6.99
C LEU A 92 14.34 -11.47 -8.28
N GLU A 93 13.99 -10.90 -9.43
CA GLU A 93 14.36 -11.49 -10.72
C GLU A 93 15.86 -11.39 -11.00
N THR A 94 16.50 -10.31 -10.55
CA THR A 94 17.93 -10.04 -10.75
C THR A 94 18.80 -10.79 -9.73
N HIS A 95 18.46 -10.69 -8.44
CA HIS A 95 19.31 -11.16 -7.33
C HIS A 95 18.82 -12.46 -6.71
N GLY A 96 17.62 -12.92 -7.06
CA GLY A 96 17.01 -14.09 -6.45
C GLY A 96 16.51 -13.84 -5.03
N PHE A 97 16.09 -14.91 -4.35
CA PHE A 97 15.49 -14.80 -3.03
C PHE A 97 16.49 -14.55 -1.88
N ASP A 98 17.77 -14.70 -2.15
CA ASP A 98 18.87 -14.47 -1.20
C ASP A 98 19.43 -13.03 -1.31
N PHE A 99 18.72 -12.12 -1.99
CA PHE A 99 19.09 -10.71 -2.12
C PHE A 99 19.41 -10.06 -0.77
N THR A 100 20.30 -9.08 -0.80
CA THR A 100 20.73 -8.30 0.36
C THR A 100 20.12 -6.89 0.32
N THR A 101 20.16 -6.18 1.45
CA THR A 101 19.80 -4.76 1.47
C THR A 101 20.69 -3.90 0.57
N GLU A 102 21.95 -4.30 0.36
CA GLU A 102 22.84 -3.61 -0.58
C GLU A 102 22.35 -3.76 -2.03
N ASP A 103 21.81 -4.93 -2.40
CA ASP A 103 21.22 -5.16 -3.73
C ASP A 103 19.99 -4.27 -3.94
N VAL A 104 19.12 -4.15 -2.93
CA VAL A 104 17.99 -3.19 -2.98
C VAL A 104 18.50 -1.76 -3.21
N GLY A 105 19.53 -1.35 -2.47
CA GLY A 105 20.14 -0.02 -2.62
C GLY A 105 20.74 0.21 -4.01
N LEU A 106 21.36 -0.82 -4.59
CA LEU A 106 21.88 -0.78 -5.97
C LEU A 106 20.75 -0.62 -6.99
N GLU A 107 19.66 -1.35 -6.84
CA GLU A 107 18.50 -1.27 -7.74
C GLU A 107 17.80 0.09 -7.64
N TRP A 108 17.75 0.69 -6.44
CA TRP A 108 17.30 2.08 -6.28
C TRP A 108 18.17 3.04 -7.08
N LEU A 109 19.50 2.98 -6.93
CA LEU A 109 20.44 3.86 -7.65
C LEU A 109 20.35 3.71 -9.17
N SER A 110 20.03 2.50 -9.64
CA SER A 110 20.04 2.14 -11.06
C SER A 110 18.72 2.43 -11.75
N HIS A 111 17.59 2.31 -11.04
CA HIS A 111 16.27 2.34 -11.65
C HIS A 111 15.32 3.42 -11.12
N LEU A 112 15.56 4.03 -9.97
CA LEU A 112 14.67 5.06 -9.42
C LEU A 112 15.23 6.47 -9.56
N PRO A 113 14.52 7.40 -10.22
CA PRO A 113 14.90 8.81 -10.18
C PRO A 113 14.84 9.35 -8.75
N TYR A 114 15.88 10.09 -8.31
CA TYR A 114 15.95 10.64 -6.95
C TYR A 114 14.69 11.43 -6.53
N LYS A 115 14.14 12.26 -7.43
CA LYS A 115 12.91 13.05 -7.14
C LYS A 115 11.63 12.22 -7.04
N ALA A 116 11.66 10.97 -7.47
CA ALA A 116 10.54 10.03 -7.41
C ALA A 116 10.45 9.28 -6.07
N THR A 117 11.48 9.38 -5.21
CA THR A 117 11.48 8.86 -3.82
C THR A 117 11.06 9.95 -2.85
N TYR A 118 10.49 9.62 -1.69
CA TYR A 118 10.01 10.62 -0.72
C TYR A 118 10.59 10.39 0.67
N THR A 119 10.52 11.40 1.54
CA THR A 119 10.76 11.27 2.98
C THR A 119 12.00 10.46 3.39
N ALA A 120 11.84 9.30 4.04
CA ALA A 120 12.92 8.43 4.51
C ALA A 120 13.72 7.83 3.36
N GLU A 121 13.04 7.46 2.30
CA GLU A 121 13.59 6.88 1.07
C GLU A 121 14.45 7.92 0.36
N ARG A 122 13.99 9.17 0.27
CA ARG A 122 14.79 10.26 -0.30
C ARG A 122 16.04 10.55 0.53
N ALA A 123 15.92 10.52 1.86
CA ALA A 123 17.08 10.67 2.75
C ALA A 123 18.07 9.51 2.59
N ALA A 124 17.58 8.27 2.53
CA ALA A 124 18.37 7.07 2.33
C ALA A 124 19.05 7.04 0.95
N TYR A 125 18.34 7.44 -0.11
CA TYR A 125 18.90 7.55 -1.46
C TYR A 125 20.06 8.55 -1.47
N ARG A 126 19.88 9.73 -0.89
CA ARG A 126 20.99 10.70 -0.73
C ARG A 126 22.18 10.05 0.01
N ASN A 127 21.90 9.28 1.06
CA ASN A 127 22.94 8.62 1.84
C ASN A 127 23.69 7.55 1.03
N LEU A 128 23.00 6.79 0.16
CA LEU A 128 23.63 5.89 -0.81
C LEU A 128 24.57 6.66 -1.76
N VAL A 129 24.13 7.80 -2.29
CA VAL A 129 24.95 8.67 -3.16
C VAL A 129 26.16 9.24 -2.44
N LEU A 130 26.08 9.46 -1.12
CA LEU A 130 27.22 9.86 -0.29
C LEU A 130 28.18 8.69 0.04
N GLY A 131 27.88 7.47 -0.41
CA GLY A 131 28.71 6.28 -0.20
C GLY A 131 28.47 5.59 1.15
N LEU A 132 27.40 5.93 1.88
CA LEU A 132 27.00 5.18 3.06
C LEU A 132 26.36 3.85 2.66
N LYS A 133 26.54 2.84 3.51
CA LYS A 133 25.98 1.51 3.34
C LYS A 133 24.82 1.29 4.32
N PRO A 134 23.89 0.36 4.05
CA PRO A 134 22.94 -0.07 5.06
C PRO A 134 23.66 -0.76 6.25
N PRO A 135 23.19 -0.56 7.49
CA PRO A 135 21.99 0.19 7.88
C PRO A 135 22.21 1.70 8.10
N GLU A 136 23.44 2.23 7.95
CA GLU A 136 23.72 3.66 8.17
C GLU A 136 22.89 4.58 7.26
N THR A 137 22.54 4.10 6.06
CA THR A 137 21.64 4.79 5.11
C THR A 137 20.29 5.14 5.73
N ALA A 138 19.76 4.32 6.64
CA ALA A 138 18.47 4.54 7.28
C ALA A 138 18.51 5.59 8.40
N VAL A 139 19.68 5.87 8.99
CA VAL A 139 19.79 6.71 10.19
C VAL A 139 20.52 8.03 9.97
N TYR A 140 21.47 8.11 9.04
CA TYR A 140 22.25 9.32 8.82
C TYR A 140 21.39 10.47 8.28
N MET A 141 21.19 11.50 9.10
CA MET A 141 20.34 12.66 8.75
C MET A 141 18.98 12.25 8.13
N ASN A 142 18.35 11.23 8.70
CA ASN A 142 17.04 10.74 8.28
C ASN A 142 16.02 10.87 9.44
N PRO A 143 15.23 11.96 9.49
CA PRO A 143 14.23 12.17 10.53
C PRO A 143 12.93 11.37 10.27
N TYR A 144 12.78 10.76 9.09
CA TYR A 144 11.53 10.17 8.61
C TYR A 144 11.46 8.64 8.79
N ARG A 145 12.48 8.03 9.38
CA ARG A 145 12.72 6.58 9.49
C ARG A 145 11.62 5.70 10.12
N GLU A 146 10.52 6.27 10.62
CA GLU A 146 9.32 5.55 11.10
C GLU A 146 8.04 5.99 10.35
N TRP A 147 8.20 6.60 9.17
CA TRP A 147 7.11 6.95 8.28
C TRP A 147 6.70 5.76 7.42
N ILE A 148 5.60 5.90 6.68
CA ILE A 148 4.91 4.80 5.98
C ILE A 148 5.71 4.22 4.80
N GLY A 149 6.77 4.90 4.36
CA GLY A 149 7.51 4.59 3.14
C GLY A 149 8.00 3.14 2.98
N ALA A 150 8.38 2.47 4.07
CA ALA A 150 8.67 1.04 4.02
C ALA A 150 7.41 0.20 3.81
N GLN A 151 6.32 0.51 4.52
CA GLN A 151 5.05 -0.22 4.45
C GLN A 151 4.46 -0.31 3.03
N ILE A 152 4.58 0.76 2.22
CA ILE A 152 4.05 0.78 0.85
C ILE A 152 4.83 -0.14 -0.13
N ARG A 153 5.96 -0.71 0.30
CA ARG A 153 6.80 -1.60 -0.53
C ARG A 153 6.59 -3.08 -0.20
N ALA A 154 5.82 -3.35 0.84
CA ALA A 154 5.64 -4.65 1.46
C ALA A 154 4.97 -5.69 0.56
N ASP A 155 4.02 -5.26 -0.25
CA ASP A 155 3.03 -6.12 -0.89
C ASP A 155 3.64 -7.25 -1.73
N LEU A 156 4.66 -6.91 -2.54
CA LEU A 156 5.29 -7.91 -3.39
C LEU A 156 5.90 -9.05 -2.58
N TRP A 157 6.53 -8.76 -1.44
CA TRP A 157 7.16 -9.77 -0.59
C TRP A 157 6.13 -10.80 -0.12
N GLY A 158 4.89 -10.37 0.11
CA GLY A 158 3.75 -11.27 0.34
C GLY A 158 3.32 -12.03 -0.91
N TYR A 159 3.29 -11.39 -2.08
CA TYR A 159 2.86 -12.02 -3.35
C TYR A 159 3.74 -13.20 -3.77
N VAL A 160 5.05 -13.12 -3.52
CA VAL A 160 6.01 -14.17 -3.90
C VAL A 160 6.18 -15.27 -2.85
N ALA A 161 5.53 -15.12 -1.68
CA ALA A 161 5.63 -16.04 -0.56
C ALA A 161 4.25 -16.42 0.01
N PRO A 162 3.30 -16.91 -0.82
CA PRO A 162 1.93 -17.19 -0.39
C PRO A 162 1.91 -18.26 0.72
N GLY A 163 1.38 -17.90 1.90
CA GLY A 163 1.36 -18.74 3.10
C GLY A 163 2.72 -18.94 3.80
N LEU A 164 3.81 -18.41 3.26
CA LEU A 164 5.15 -18.47 3.85
C LEU A 164 5.43 -17.17 4.61
N VAL A 165 4.70 -16.98 5.71
CA VAL A 165 4.55 -15.71 6.43
C VAL A 165 5.89 -15.16 6.95
N GLU A 166 6.66 -15.98 7.66
CA GLU A 166 7.99 -15.61 8.18
C GLU A 166 8.98 -15.27 7.05
N TYR A 167 8.84 -15.95 5.91
CA TYR A 167 9.68 -15.71 4.74
C TYR A 167 9.36 -14.36 4.08
N ALA A 168 8.08 -14.01 3.95
CA ALA A 168 7.63 -12.71 3.47
C ALA A 168 8.16 -11.58 4.38
N ALA A 169 8.02 -11.75 5.70
CA ALA A 169 8.52 -10.79 6.69
C ALA A 169 10.05 -10.63 6.65
N SER A 170 10.80 -11.71 6.42
CA SER A 170 12.26 -11.67 6.27
C SER A 170 12.73 -10.91 5.02
N MET A 171 12.03 -11.05 3.88
CA MET A 171 12.29 -10.23 2.68
C MET A 171 11.97 -8.76 2.92
N ALA A 172 10.81 -8.49 3.53
CA ALA A 172 10.40 -7.14 3.93
C ALA A 172 11.38 -6.49 4.91
N TYR A 173 11.95 -7.24 5.86
CA TYR A 173 12.98 -6.73 6.75
C TYR A 173 14.24 -6.29 5.98
N ARG A 174 14.74 -7.15 5.08
CA ARG A 174 15.92 -6.84 4.25
C ARG A 174 15.69 -5.61 3.37
N ASP A 175 14.48 -5.44 2.85
CA ASP A 175 14.09 -4.27 2.08
C ASP A 175 13.97 -3.00 2.96
N ALA A 176 13.28 -3.10 4.10
CA ALA A 176 12.98 -1.97 4.97
C ALA A 176 14.21 -1.30 5.59
N VAL A 177 15.19 -2.09 6.02
CA VAL A 177 16.38 -1.57 6.72
C VAL A 177 17.31 -0.72 5.84
N LEU A 178 17.05 -0.65 4.53
CA LEU A 178 17.70 0.31 3.64
C LEU A 178 17.42 1.76 4.07
N SER A 179 16.17 2.06 4.46
CA SER A 179 15.68 3.43 4.63
C SER A 179 14.97 3.70 5.96
N HIS A 180 14.54 2.65 6.68
CA HIS A 180 13.72 2.76 7.88
C HIS A 180 14.33 2.02 9.08
N VAL A 181 13.82 2.34 10.28
CA VAL A 181 14.12 1.61 11.53
C VAL A 181 12.85 1.42 12.35
N LYS A 182 12.90 0.55 13.37
CA LYS A 182 11.83 0.40 14.38
C LYS A 182 10.44 0.20 13.73
N ASN A 183 9.44 1.03 14.05
CA ASN A 183 8.08 0.83 13.55
C ASN A 183 7.98 1.01 12.03
N GLY A 184 8.88 1.76 11.39
CA GLY A 184 8.93 1.82 9.92
C GLY A 184 9.23 0.45 9.32
N VAL A 185 10.20 -0.28 9.87
CA VAL A 185 10.52 -1.66 9.47
C VAL A 185 9.38 -2.62 9.81
N TYR A 186 8.81 -2.48 11.01
CA TYR A 186 7.70 -3.34 11.42
C TYR A 186 6.46 -3.15 10.54
N GLY A 187 6.22 -1.95 9.99
CA GLY A 187 5.12 -1.71 9.06
C GLY A 187 5.23 -2.57 7.80
N GLU A 188 6.42 -2.63 7.21
CA GLU A 188 6.66 -3.44 6.02
C GLU A 188 6.54 -4.94 6.31
N MET A 189 7.13 -5.39 7.42
CA MET A 189 7.04 -6.78 7.86
C MET A 189 5.59 -7.22 8.09
N PHE A 190 4.82 -6.42 8.82
CA PHE A 190 3.41 -6.69 9.14
C PHE A 190 2.55 -6.81 7.88
N ILE A 191 2.68 -5.86 6.94
CA ILE A 191 1.88 -5.89 5.71
C ILE A 191 2.32 -7.04 4.79
N ALA A 192 3.62 -7.30 4.63
CA ALA A 192 4.11 -8.41 3.81
C ALA A 192 3.60 -9.76 4.33
N ALA A 193 3.64 -9.95 5.65
CA ALA A 193 3.11 -11.12 6.33
C ALA A 193 1.58 -11.26 6.16
N THR A 194 0.84 -10.15 6.32
CA THR A 194 -0.63 -10.10 6.13
C THR A 194 -1.02 -10.44 4.69
N VAL A 195 -0.32 -9.89 3.71
CA VAL A 195 -0.55 -10.18 2.28
C VAL A 195 -0.19 -11.64 1.97
N SER A 196 0.93 -12.15 2.49
CA SER A 196 1.34 -13.54 2.32
C SER A 196 0.26 -14.52 2.77
N VAL A 197 -0.27 -14.34 3.98
CA VAL A 197 -1.28 -15.24 4.53
C VAL A 197 -2.65 -15.07 3.85
N ALA A 198 -2.97 -13.87 3.34
CA ALA A 198 -4.21 -13.62 2.60
C ALA A 198 -4.36 -14.55 1.37
N PHE A 199 -3.27 -15.09 0.82
CA PHE A 199 -3.35 -16.08 -0.26
C PHE A 199 -3.88 -17.45 0.17
N VAL A 200 -3.91 -17.76 1.47
CA VAL A 200 -4.22 -19.09 2.00
C VAL A 200 -5.32 -19.11 3.07
N VAL A 201 -5.82 -17.94 3.50
CA VAL A 201 -7.01 -17.79 4.37
C VAL A 201 -8.15 -17.10 3.62
N ASP A 202 -9.35 -17.13 4.19
CA ASP A 202 -10.55 -16.47 3.63
C ASP A 202 -11.13 -15.38 4.54
N ASP A 203 -10.54 -15.19 5.73
CA ASP A 203 -10.94 -14.22 6.73
C ASP A 203 -9.89 -13.12 6.93
N VAL A 204 -10.36 -11.88 6.99
CA VAL A 204 -9.52 -10.69 7.09
C VAL A 204 -8.91 -10.56 8.48
N GLU A 205 -9.68 -10.89 9.53
CA GLU A 205 -9.20 -10.79 10.90
C GLU A 205 -8.12 -11.84 11.18
N GLU A 206 -8.29 -13.06 10.65
CA GLU A 206 -7.30 -14.12 10.67
C GLU A 206 -6.00 -13.67 9.98
N ALA A 207 -6.10 -13.09 8.79
CA ALA A 207 -4.93 -12.58 8.07
C ALA A 207 -4.16 -11.52 8.87
N LEU A 208 -4.86 -10.58 9.49
CA LEU A 208 -4.26 -9.53 10.33
C LEU A 208 -3.60 -10.11 11.58
N LYS A 209 -4.24 -11.08 12.25
CA LYS A 209 -3.68 -11.75 13.43
C LYS A 209 -2.40 -12.51 13.12
N ILE A 210 -2.35 -13.18 11.98
CA ILE A 210 -1.16 -13.92 11.56
C ILE A 210 -0.07 -12.94 11.11
N GLY A 211 -0.40 -11.88 10.37
CA GLY A 211 0.59 -10.85 10.02
C GLY A 211 1.23 -10.20 11.25
N LEU A 212 0.45 -10.04 12.32
CA LEU A 212 0.91 -9.46 13.59
C LEU A 212 1.94 -10.34 14.32
N THR A 213 2.04 -11.65 14.04
CA THR A 213 3.04 -12.53 14.69
C THR A 213 4.46 -12.24 14.23
N GLU A 214 4.63 -11.57 13.10
CA GLU A 214 5.93 -11.30 12.48
C GLU A 214 6.58 -9.99 12.95
N ILE A 215 6.01 -9.31 13.94
CA ILE A 215 6.60 -8.10 14.53
C ILE A 215 6.75 -8.23 16.05
N PRO A 216 7.67 -7.49 16.69
CA PRO A 216 7.85 -7.58 18.13
C PRO A 216 6.56 -7.21 18.89
N ARG A 217 6.08 -8.13 19.73
CA ARG A 217 4.83 -7.98 20.49
C ARG A 217 4.77 -6.74 21.37
N SER A 218 5.93 -6.25 21.85
CA SER A 218 6.03 -5.03 22.65
C SER A 218 6.26 -3.76 21.83
N SER A 219 6.16 -3.82 20.49
CA SER A 219 6.30 -2.65 19.63
C SER A 219 5.03 -1.79 19.65
N ARG A 220 5.19 -0.49 19.34
CA ARG A 220 4.05 0.42 19.23
C ARG A 220 3.14 0.04 18.07
N LEU A 221 3.72 -0.48 16.98
CA LEU A 221 2.91 -0.96 15.86
C LEU A 221 2.02 -2.14 16.27
N ALA A 222 2.54 -3.08 17.06
CA ALA A 222 1.72 -4.18 17.57
C ALA A 222 0.55 -3.67 18.43
N GLU A 223 0.82 -2.75 19.36
CA GLU A 223 -0.21 -2.08 20.16
C GLU A 223 -1.27 -1.39 19.28
N VAL A 224 -0.85 -0.67 18.24
CA VAL A 224 -1.76 0.00 17.30
C VAL A 224 -2.69 -0.98 16.60
N VAL A 225 -2.13 -2.07 16.05
CA VAL A 225 -2.92 -3.08 15.34
C VAL A 225 -3.91 -3.76 16.30
N GLU A 226 -3.44 -4.21 17.47
CA GLU A 226 -4.30 -4.86 18.48
C GLU A 226 -5.43 -3.96 18.97
N ASN A 227 -5.12 -2.70 19.29
CA ASN A 227 -6.12 -1.73 19.73
C ASN A 227 -7.13 -1.44 18.62
N THR A 228 -6.68 -1.25 17.39
CA THR A 228 -7.57 -0.99 16.25
C THR A 228 -8.50 -2.18 16.00
N MET A 229 -7.97 -3.41 15.97
CA MET A 229 -8.80 -4.62 15.82
C MET A 229 -9.82 -4.76 16.96
N LYS A 230 -9.42 -4.47 18.20
CA LYS A 230 -10.31 -4.49 19.37
C LYS A 230 -11.43 -3.45 19.24
N TRP A 231 -11.10 -2.23 18.86
CA TRP A 231 -12.06 -1.14 18.68
C TRP A 231 -13.02 -1.44 17.53
N SER A 232 -12.52 -1.90 16.38
CA SER A 232 -13.36 -2.27 15.24
C SER A 232 -14.42 -3.34 15.55
N LYS A 233 -14.17 -4.21 16.55
CA LYS A 233 -15.14 -5.20 17.02
C LYS A 233 -16.15 -4.66 18.02
N ALA A 234 -15.74 -3.68 18.81
CA ALA A 234 -16.55 -3.14 19.91
C ALA A 234 -17.46 -2.00 19.44
N ASP A 235 -16.99 -1.21 18.48
CA ASP A 235 -17.66 -0.01 18.01
C ASP A 235 -18.71 -0.35 16.94
N GLY A 236 -19.81 0.41 16.88
CA GLY A 236 -20.94 0.13 16.00
C GLY A 236 -20.72 0.54 14.55
N CYS A 237 -19.75 1.42 14.29
CA CYS A 237 -19.40 1.87 12.94
C CYS A 237 -17.92 2.29 12.83
N TRP A 238 -17.43 2.35 11.58
CA TRP A 238 -16.04 2.72 11.28
C TRP A 238 -15.67 4.13 11.76
N GLY A 239 -16.65 5.04 11.84
CA GLY A 239 -16.45 6.43 12.28
C GLY A 239 -16.05 6.52 13.74
N GLU A 240 -16.69 5.74 14.61
CA GLU A 240 -16.36 5.64 16.04
C GLU A 240 -14.94 5.08 16.24
N THR A 241 -14.59 4.01 15.52
CA THR A 241 -13.22 3.46 15.58
C THR A 241 -12.19 4.47 15.08
N TRP A 242 -12.50 5.22 14.03
CA TRP A 242 -11.61 6.25 13.50
C TRP A 242 -11.34 7.34 14.53
N GLU A 243 -12.36 7.79 15.27
CA GLU A 243 -12.21 8.79 16.32
C GLU A 243 -11.23 8.30 17.41
N ARG A 244 -11.35 7.04 17.84
CA ARG A 244 -10.43 6.43 18.81
C ARG A 244 -9.01 6.30 18.27
N VAL A 245 -8.86 5.91 17.00
CA VAL A 245 -7.56 5.87 16.31
C VAL A 245 -6.91 7.24 16.27
N MET A 246 -7.67 8.29 15.95
CA MET A 246 -7.15 9.65 15.88
C MET A 246 -6.87 10.24 17.26
N GLU A 247 -7.67 9.90 18.28
CA GLU A 247 -7.39 10.30 19.67
C GLU A 247 -6.07 9.68 20.17
N ALA A 248 -5.85 8.38 19.92
CA ALA A 248 -4.66 7.67 20.39
C ALA A 248 -3.40 7.96 19.56
N TYR A 249 -3.56 8.05 18.23
CA TYR A 249 -2.43 8.03 17.27
C TYR A 249 -2.44 9.18 16.26
N GLY A 250 -3.47 10.04 16.25
CA GLY A 250 -3.58 11.18 15.33
C GLY A 250 -2.55 12.28 15.54
N ARG A 251 -1.82 12.26 16.67
CA ARG A 251 -0.71 13.18 16.95
C ARG A 251 0.53 12.94 16.07
N TYR A 252 0.65 11.77 15.44
CA TYR A 252 1.76 11.47 14.54
C TYR A 252 1.59 12.23 13.21
N HIS A 253 2.69 12.40 12.48
CA HIS A 253 2.64 13.01 11.15
C HIS A 253 1.66 12.24 10.23
N ARG A 254 1.02 12.92 9.28
CA ARG A 254 -0.03 12.30 8.44
C ARG A 254 0.44 11.08 7.63
N VAL A 255 1.74 11.00 7.31
CA VAL A 255 2.36 9.85 6.64
C VAL A 255 3.19 8.96 7.58
N HIS A 256 2.93 9.01 8.89
CA HIS A 256 3.62 8.13 9.84
C HIS A 256 3.08 6.70 9.74
N VAL A 257 3.89 5.67 10.02
CA VAL A 257 3.45 4.27 9.84
C VAL A 257 2.29 3.89 10.76
N LEU A 258 2.31 4.34 12.02
CA LEU A 258 1.34 3.95 13.04
C LEU A 258 -0.11 4.33 12.71
N ASN A 259 -0.39 5.60 12.46
CA ASN A 259 -1.75 6.05 12.12
C ASN A 259 -2.23 5.45 10.79
N ASN A 260 -1.34 5.29 9.80
CA ASN A 260 -1.73 4.69 8.52
C ASN A 260 -1.97 3.17 8.61
N ALA A 261 -1.15 2.42 9.36
CA ALA A 261 -1.43 1.02 9.65
C ALA A 261 -2.78 0.84 10.37
N ALA A 262 -3.13 1.75 11.29
CA ALA A 262 -4.45 1.75 11.92
C ALA A 262 -5.58 1.96 10.89
N ILE A 263 -5.42 2.85 9.92
CA ILE A 263 -6.43 3.04 8.85
C ILE A 263 -6.59 1.78 8.00
N VAL A 264 -5.50 1.10 7.62
CA VAL A 264 -5.57 -0.17 6.88
C VAL A 264 -6.34 -1.22 7.68
N VAL A 265 -5.97 -1.43 8.96
CA VAL A 265 -6.62 -2.41 9.85
C VAL A 265 -8.10 -2.08 10.05
N LEU A 266 -8.44 -0.83 10.36
CA LEU A 266 -9.81 -0.35 10.55
C LEU A 266 -10.65 -0.60 9.30
N SER A 267 -10.13 -0.25 8.13
CA SER A 267 -10.83 -0.36 6.85
C SER A 267 -11.12 -1.82 6.49
N LEU A 268 -10.15 -2.70 6.72
CA LEU A 268 -10.28 -4.13 6.52
C LEU A 268 -11.32 -4.76 7.46
N MET A 269 -11.26 -4.43 8.76
CA MET A 269 -12.18 -4.96 9.78
C MET A 269 -13.63 -4.51 9.54
N HIS A 270 -13.86 -3.22 9.33
CA HIS A 270 -15.22 -2.69 9.07
C HIS A 270 -15.74 -3.00 7.67
N GLY A 271 -14.83 -3.21 6.72
CA GLY A 271 -15.13 -3.64 5.38
C GLY A 271 -15.60 -5.10 5.31
N GLY A 272 -15.18 -5.96 6.24
CA GLY A 272 -15.68 -7.33 6.37
C GLY A 272 -15.42 -8.20 5.14
N GLY A 273 -14.32 -7.95 4.43
CA GLY A 273 -13.96 -8.66 3.20
C GLY A 273 -14.65 -8.18 1.92
N ASP A 274 -15.52 -7.16 1.99
CA ASP A 274 -16.04 -6.48 0.81
C ASP A 274 -15.00 -5.49 0.25
N PHE A 275 -14.60 -5.70 -1.00
CA PHE A 275 -13.54 -4.93 -1.65
C PHE A 275 -13.81 -3.42 -1.65
N MET A 276 -14.96 -3.00 -2.19
CA MET A 276 -15.25 -1.57 -2.36
C MET A 276 -15.63 -0.89 -1.07
N LYS A 277 -16.31 -1.59 -0.15
CA LYS A 277 -16.59 -1.06 1.18
C LYS A 277 -15.30 -0.78 1.93
N SER A 278 -14.34 -1.71 1.92
CA SER A 278 -13.05 -1.55 2.61
C SER A 278 -12.24 -0.39 2.04
N VAL A 279 -12.08 -0.35 0.71
CA VAL A 279 -11.37 0.75 0.03
C VAL A 279 -12.08 2.09 0.27
N GLY A 280 -13.41 2.12 0.20
CA GLY A 280 -14.18 3.34 0.45
C GLY A 280 -14.06 3.87 1.88
N ILE A 281 -14.02 2.98 2.89
CA ILE A 281 -13.70 3.36 4.27
C ILE A 281 -12.29 3.96 4.35
N SER A 282 -11.31 3.32 3.71
CA SER A 282 -9.92 3.80 3.69
C SER A 282 -9.81 5.21 3.09
N VAL A 283 -10.49 5.50 1.98
CA VAL A 283 -10.58 6.87 1.41
C VAL A 283 -11.18 7.84 2.43
N MET A 284 -12.32 7.49 3.02
CA MET A 284 -13.03 8.37 3.94
C MET A 284 -12.31 8.60 5.27
N CYS A 285 -11.29 7.80 5.61
CA CYS A 285 -10.45 8.01 6.78
C CYS A 285 -9.41 9.13 6.59
N GLY A 286 -9.07 9.50 5.35
CA GLY A 286 -8.03 10.48 5.04
C GLY A 286 -6.62 9.95 5.30
N LEU A 287 -5.71 10.87 5.66
CA LEU A 287 -4.25 10.63 5.77
C LEU A 287 -3.63 10.34 4.39
N ASP A 288 -2.93 9.21 4.25
CA ASP A 288 -2.24 8.80 3.03
C ASP A 288 -3.15 7.86 2.21
N THR A 289 -4.10 8.46 1.50
CA THR A 289 -5.26 7.75 0.96
C THR A 289 -4.91 6.79 -0.16
N ASP A 290 -4.00 7.11 -1.07
CA ASP A 290 -3.50 6.19 -2.08
C ASP A 290 -2.82 4.97 -1.45
N CYS A 291 -1.86 5.20 -0.56
CA CYS A 291 -1.07 4.17 0.12
C CYS A 291 -1.97 3.18 0.88
N ASN A 292 -2.84 3.71 1.74
CA ASN A 292 -3.73 2.90 2.57
C ASN A 292 -4.72 2.11 1.69
N CYS A 293 -5.28 2.75 0.66
CA CYS A 293 -6.20 2.07 -0.25
C CYS A 293 -5.50 1.02 -1.10
N ALA A 294 -4.24 1.26 -1.53
CA ALA A 294 -3.43 0.32 -2.28
C ALA A 294 -3.20 -0.97 -1.48
N THR A 295 -2.77 -0.85 -0.23
CA THR A 295 -2.57 -2.00 0.67
C THR A 295 -3.89 -2.73 0.98
N VAL A 296 -4.99 -2.01 1.25
CA VAL A 296 -6.31 -2.63 1.46
C VAL A 296 -6.76 -3.41 0.22
N GLY A 297 -6.63 -2.80 -0.96
CA GLY A 297 -6.99 -3.43 -2.24
C GLY A 297 -6.13 -4.65 -2.55
N SER A 298 -4.83 -4.58 -2.25
CA SER A 298 -3.87 -5.68 -2.39
C SER A 298 -4.25 -6.90 -1.53
N ILE A 299 -4.49 -6.69 -0.23
CA ILE A 299 -4.86 -7.75 0.71
C ILE A 299 -6.17 -8.43 0.28
N LEU A 300 -7.19 -7.64 -0.06
CA LEU A 300 -8.49 -8.17 -0.49
C LEU A 300 -8.41 -8.83 -1.87
N GLY A 301 -7.55 -8.32 -2.75
CA GLY A 301 -7.23 -8.93 -4.03
C GLY A 301 -6.55 -10.29 -3.89
N ALA A 302 -5.59 -10.42 -2.98
CA ALA A 302 -4.96 -11.69 -2.64
C ALA A 302 -5.97 -12.69 -2.05
N LEU A 303 -6.84 -12.21 -1.17
CA LEU A 303 -7.84 -13.04 -0.47
C LEU A 303 -8.95 -13.52 -1.41
N LYS A 304 -9.51 -12.63 -2.24
CA LYS A 304 -10.68 -12.93 -3.09
C LYS A 304 -10.33 -13.31 -4.52
N GLY A 305 -9.18 -12.89 -5.05
CA GLY A 305 -8.81 -13.08 -6.45
C GLY A 305 -9.52 -12.14 -7.42
N LEU A 306 -8.94 -11.99 -8.61
CA LEU A 306 -9.35 -10.99 -9.61
C LEU A 306 -10.81 -11.16 -10.05
N LYS A 307 -11.30 -12.41 -10.16
CA LYS A 307 -12.68 -12.70 -10.58
C LYS A 307 -13.75 -12.13 -9.65
N ASN A 308 -13.38 -11.83 -8.41
CA ASN A 308 -14.28 -11.27 -7.40
C ASN A 308 -14.14 -9.75 -7.27
N ILE A 309 -13.29 -9.11 -8.07
CA ILE A 309 -13.20 -7.65 -8.17
C ILE A 309 -14.15 -7.18 -9.28
N PRO A 310 -15.03 -6.20 -9.05
CA PRO A 310 -15.97 -5.71 -10.06
C PRO A 310 -15.28 -5.22 -11.35
N ASP A 311 -15.74 -5.72 -12.50
CA ASP A 311 -15.27 -5.33 -13.84
C ASP A 311 -15.21 -3.82 -14.08
N ARG A 312 -16.14 -3.06 -13.50
CA ARG A 312 -16.21 -1.59 -13.60
C ARG A 312 -14.99 -0.89 -12.98
N LEU A 313 -14.25 -1.58 -12.12
CA LEU A 313 -13.00 -1.11 -11.52
C LEU A 313 -11.78 -1.62 -12.31
N VAL A 314 -11.84 -2.85 -12.82
CA VAL A 314 -10.73 -3.46 -13.57
C VAL A 314 -10.59 -2.83 -14.96
N LYS A 315 -11.68 -2.71 -15.72
CA LYS A 315 -11.66 -2.29 -17.13
C LYS A 315 -11.02 -0.91 -17.37
N PRO A 316 -11.29 0.14 -16.56
CA PRO A 316 -10.69 1.46 -16.80
C PRO A 316 -9.16 1.48 -16.77
N LEU A 317 -8.51 0.53 -16.07
CA LEU A 317 -7.05 0.45 -16.03
C LEU A 317 -6.43 -0.03 -17.35
N ASN A 318 -7.23 -0.58 -18.27
CA ASN A 318 -6.80 -1.12 -19.57
C ASN A 318 -5.57 -2.04 -19.49
N ASP A 319 -5.41 -2.77 -18.38
CA ASP A 319 -4.24 -3.62 -18.11
C ASP A 319 -2.91 -2.86 -18.28
N ARG A 320 -2.86 -1.58 -17.91
CA ARG A 320 -1.65 -0.75 -18.03
C ARG A 320 -1.37 0.03 -16.75
N VAL A 321 -0.10 0.17 -16.43
CA VAL A 321 0.39 1.03 -15.35
C VAL A 321 1.56 1.88 -15.81
N ARG A 322 1.55 3.16 -15.47
CA ARG A 322 2.68 4.07 -15.66
C ARG A 322 3.66 3.94 -14.50
N SER A 323 4.95 4.01 -14.79
CA SER A 323 5.99 3.88 -13.77
C SER A 323 7.19 4.76 -14.08
N MET A 324 7.86 5.23 -13.02
CA MET A 324 9.15 5.91 -13.14
C MET A 324 10.35 4.98 -12.94
N VAL A 325 10.12 3.69 -12.68
CA VAL A 325 11.20 2.69 -12.63
C VAL A 325 11.76 2.51 -14.04
N ALA A 326 13.05 2.79 -14.21
CA ALA A 326 13.70 2.77 -15.51
C ALA A 326 13.56 1.40 -16.18
N GLY A 327 12.92 1.38 -17.37
CA GLY A 327 12.65 0.17 -18.14
C GLY A 327 11.26 -0.43 -17.95
N PHE A 328 10.41 0.11 -17.06
CA PHE A 328 9.12 -0.50 -16.70
C PHE A 328 7.88 0.39 -16.89
N ASP A 329 8.00 1.56 -17.55
CA ASP A 329 6.84 2.39 -17.86
C ASP A 329 5.85 1.68 -18.82
N SER A 330 4.56 1.96 -18.65
CA SER A 330 3.46 1.35 -19.43
C SER A 330 3.43 -0.19 -19.36
N SER A 331 3.84 -0.75 -18.21
CA SER A 331 3.83 -2.20 -17.98
C SER A 331 2.41 -2.77 -18.01
N SER A 332 2.27 -4.03 -18.45
CA SER A 332 1.03 -4.80 -18.31
C SER A 332 0.88 -5.27 -16.86
N ILE A 333 -0.27 -4.97 -16.24
CA ILE A 333 -0.57 -5.42 -14.87
C ILE A 333 -0.63 -6.96 -14.85
N THR A 334 -1.22 -7.56 -15.87
CA THR A 334 -1.29 -9.01 -16.07
C THR A 334 0.09 -9.65 -16.23
N GLU A 335 1.01 -9.02 -16.95
CA GLU A 335 2.39 -9.54 -17.09
C GLU A 335 3.17 -9.44 -15.77
N LEU A 336 3.03 -8.32 -15.04
CA LEU A 336 3.62 -8.19 -13.70
C LEU A 336 3.11 -9.29 -12.75
N ALA A 337 1.80 -9.56 -12.77
CA ALA A 337 1.19 -10.65 -12.02
C ALA A 337 1.71 -12.03 -12.46
N PHE A 338 1.92 -12.24 -13.75
CA PHE A 338 2.44 -13.50 -14.28
C PHE A 338 3.90 -13.76 -13.88
N ARG A 339 4.75 -12.74 -13.96
CA ARG A 339 6.15 -12.78 -13.48
C ARG A 339 6.22 -13.08 -11.98
N THR A 340 5.38 -12.41 -11.21
CA THR A 340 5.23 -12.65 -9.76
C THR A 340 4.81 -14.09 -9.47
N LEU A 341 3.82 -14.63 -10.21
CA LEU A 341 3.37 -16.01 -10.06
C LEU A 341 4.49 -17.02 -10.32
N LYS A 342 5.35 -16.79 -11.32
CA LYS A 342 6.50 -17.67 -11.59
C LYS A 342 7.45 -17.73 -10.38
N LEU A 343 7.75 -16.60 -9.76
CA LEU A 343 8.57 -16.54 -8.56
C LEU A 343 7.90 -17.26 -7.38
N ALA A 344 6.61 -17.01 -7.15
CA ALA A 344 5.84 -17.67 -6.10
C ALA A 344 5.87 -19.20 -6.25
N LEU A 345 5.62 -19.72 -7.46
CA LEU A 345 5.67 -21.16 -7.73
C LEU A 345 7.07 -21.74 -7.54
N LYS A 346 8.12 -21.01 -7.94
CA LYS A 346 9.51 -21.41 -7.70
C LYS A 346 9.79 -21.53 -6.21
N ARG A 347 9.34 -20.56 -5.39
CA ARG A 347 9.54 -20.57 -3.93
C ARG A 347 8.79 -21.69 -3.23
N LEU A 348 7.55 -21.97 -3.63
CA LEU A 348 6.75 -23.07 -3.07
C LEU A 348 7.31 -24.46 -3.41
N SER A 349 8.15 -24.56 -4.45
CA SER A 349 8.73 -25.84 -4.91
C SER A 349 10.13 -26.10 -4.35
N ALA A 350 10.70 -25.16 -3.60
CA ALA A 350 12.08 -25.19 -3.07
C ALA A 350 12.08 -25.41 -1.56
#